data_AF-A0A963Q937-F1
#
_entry.id   AF-A0A963Q937-F1
#
_cell.length_a   1.000
_cell.length_b   1.000
_cell.length_c   1.000
_cell.angle_alpha   90.00
_cell.angle_beta   90.00
_cell.angle_gamma   90.00
#
_symmetry.space_group_name_H-M   'P 1'
#
loop_
_entity.id
_entity.type
_entity.pdbx_description
1 polymer ?
#
loop_
_entity_poly.entity_id
_entity_poly.type
_entity_poly.pdbx_seq_one_letter_code
_entity_poly.pdbx_strand_id
1 'polypeptide(L)' 'MKIVDIVESTRPISSNIRNAFIDFSKMTLSLVAVVTDVVRDGRPVIGYGFNSNGRYGQGALIRERFRPRVL' A
#
# COMPACT_ATOMS: atom_id res chain seq x y z
N MET A 1 16.01 14.93 6.52
CA MET A 1 14.96 14.11 5.91
C MET A 1 14.38 13.22 7.00
N LYS A 2 13.06 13.28 7.18
CA LYS A 2 12.27 12.44 8.07
C LYS A 2 11.02 11.96 7.34
N ILE A 3 10.56 10.75 7.67
CA ILE A 3 9.21 10.30 7.32
C ILE A 3 8.26 10.93 8.33
N VAL A 4 7.24 11.64 7.86
CA VAL A 4 6.26 12.33 8.72
C VAL A 4 4.94 11.57 8.82
N ASP A 5 4.63 10.73 7.83
CA ASP A 5 3.50 9.82 7.89
C ASP A 5 3.67 8.65 6.92
N ILE A 6 2.94 7.56 7.18
CA ILE A 6 2.76 6.45 6.26
C ILE A 6 1.27 6.15 6.19
N VAL A 7 0.68 6.32 5.01
CA VAL A 7 -0.75 6.11 4.78
C VAL A 7 -0.94 4.83 3.97
N GLU A 8 -1.91 4.01 4.34
CA GLU A 8 -2.28 2.78 3.62
C GLU A 8 -3.78 2.78 3.29
N SER A 9 -4.11 2.32 2.09
CA SER A 9 -5.48 2.09 1.64
C SER A 9 -5.60 0.76 0.90
N THR A 10 -6.39 -0.16 1.44
CA THR A 10 -6.77 -1.39 0.73
C THR A 10 -7.68 -1.03 -0.44
N ARG A 11 -7.31 -1.47 -1.66
CA ARG A 11 -8.09 -1.25 -2.88
C ARG A 11 -8.47 -2.56 -3.56
N PRO A 12 -9.69 -2.69 -4.08
CA PRO A 12 -10.09 -3.87 -4.84
C PRO A 12 -9.40 -3.86 -6.21
N ILE A 13 -8.94 -5.03 -6.62
CA ILE A 13 -8.53 -5.35 -8.00
C ILE A 13 -9.28 -6.60 -8.48
N SER A 14 -10.48 -6.80 -7.94
CA SER A 14 -11.30 -7.98 -8.17
C SER A 14 -11.81 -8.03 -9.60
N SER A 15 -11.86 -9.24 -10.16
CA SER A 15 -12.45 -9.52 -11.46
C SER A 15 -12.82 -11.00 -11.59
N ASN A 16 -13.52 -11.37 -12.66
CA ASN A 16 -13.98 -12.74 -12.89
C ASN A 16 -12.90 -13.68 -13.48
N ILE A 17 -11.65 -13.23 -13.58
CA ILE A 17 -10.55 -14.05 -14.10
C ILE A 17 -10.19 -15.16 -13.09
N ARG A 18 -9.68 -16.27 -13.62
CA ARG A 18 -9.21 -17.41 -12.83
C ARG A 18 -8.00 -18.05 -13.48
N ASN A 19 -7.18 -18.71 -12.68
CA ASN A 19 -6.13 -19.61 -13.15
C ASN A 19 -6.39 -21.02 -12.59
N ALA A 20 -5.43 -21.94 -12.73
CA ALA A 20 -5.56 -23.32 -12.26
C ALA A 20 -5.67 -23.46 -10.72
N PHE A 21 -5.38 -22.42 -9.95
CA PHE A 21 -5.30 -22.48 -8.48
C PHE A 21 -6.27 -21.55 -7.76
N ILE A 22 -6.54 -20.35 -8.29
CA ILE A 22 -7.39 -19.33 -7.66
C ILE A 22 -8.30 -18.61 -8.67
N ASP A 23 -9.41 -18.07 -8.17
CA ASP A 23 -10.16 -16.98 -8.80
C ASP A 23 -9.81 -15.62 -8.16
N PHE A 24 -10.09 -14.53 -8.87
CA PHE A 24 -9.74 -13.18 -8.44
C PHE A 24 -10.96 -12.38 -7.95
N SER A 25 -12.10 -13.01 -7.67
CA SER A 25 -13.37 -12.32 -7.35
C SER A 25 -13.30 -11.44 -6.09
N LYS A 26 -12.36 -11.72 -5.19
CA LYS A 26 -12.14 -10.99 -3.93
C LYS A 26 -10.75 -10.35 -3.83
N MET A 27 -10.00 -10.30 -4.94
CA MET A 27 -8.62 -9.85 -4.90
C MET A 27 -8.50 -8.38 -4.52
N THR A 28 -7.54 -8.07 -3.66
CA THR A 28 -7.22 -6.72 -3.19
C THR A 28 -5.71 -6.47 -3.22
N LEU A 29 -5.31 -5.22 -3.10
CA LEU A 29 -3.94 -4.79 -2.81
C LEU A 29 -3.94 -3.69 -1.75
N SER A 30 -2.78 -3.43 -1.16
CA SER A 30 -2.53 -2.26 -0.33
C SER A 30 -1.79 -1.21 -1.13
N LEU A 31 -2.38 -0.02 -1.26
CA LEU A 31 -1.71 1.17 -1.78
C LEU A 31 -1.12 1.95 -0.59
N VAL A 32 0.16 2.29 -0.67
CA VAL A 32 0.90 2.98 0.39
C VAL A 32 1.48 4.30 -0.11
N ALA A 33 1.45 5.32 0.74
CA ALA A 33 2.17 6.57 0.58
C ALA A 33 3.09 6.80 1.79
N VAL A 34 4.39 6.97 1.55
CA VAL A 34 5.39 7.35 2.55
C VAL A 34 5.65 8.84 2.40
N VAL A 35 5.16 9.63 3.34
CA VAL A 35 5.21 11.09 3.31
C VAL A 35 6.46 11.56 4.04
N THR A 36 7.21 12.49 3.44
CA THR A 36 8.44 13.02 4.03
C THR A 36 8.35 14.52 4.28
N ASP A 37 9.26 15.05 5.09
CA ASP A 37 9.46 16.49 5.30
C ASP A 37 10.23 17.18 4.15
N VAL A 38 10.68 16.43 3.14
CA VAL A 38 11.49 16.96 2.05
C VAL A 38 10.61 17.65 1.02
N VAL A 39 10.97 18.87 0.63
CA VAL A 39 10.34 19.61 -0.48
C VAL A 39 11.27 19.61 -1.69
N ARG A 40 10.70 19.32 -2.87
CA ARG A 40 11.32 19.41 -4.19
C ARG A 40 10.33 20.06 -5.15
N ASP A 41 10.78 21.06 -5.92
CA ASP A 41 9.93 21.81 -6.86
C ASP A 41 8.65 22.38 -6.22
N GLY A 42 8.78 22.85 -4.98
CA GLY A 42 7.66 23.40 -4.20
C GLY A 42 6.64 22.36 -3.70
N ARG A 43 6.91 21.07 -3.84
CA ARG A 43 6.01 19.98 -3.42
C ARG A 43 6.68 19.00 -2.44
N PRO A 44 5.93 18.39 -1.52
CA PRO A 44 6.47 17.36 -0.64
C PRO A 44 6.86 16.13 -1.45
N VAL A 45 7.98 15.51 -1.10
CA VAL A 45 8.41 14.24 -1.66
C VAL A 45 7.62 13.12 -0.98
N ILE A 46 6.83 12.40 -1.77
CA ILE A 46 6.01 11.28 -1.33
C ILE A 46 6.41 10.04 -2.14
N GLY A 47 6.81 8.98 -1.45
CA GLY A 47 7.05 7.67 -2.07
C GLY A 47 5.76 6.87 -2.14
N TYR A 48 5.45 6.30 -3.30
CA TYR A 48 4.28 5.43 -3.48
C TYR A 48 4.69 3.98 -3.71
N GLY A 49 3.89 3.05 -3.21
CA GLY A 49 4.10 1.62 -3.43
C GLY A 49 2.80 0.82 -3.31
N PHE A 50 2.77 -0.36 -3.93
CA PHE A 50 1.67 -1.31 -3.80
C PHE A 50 2.19 -2.75 -3.95
N ASN A 51 1.47 -3.72 -3.39
CA ASN A 51 1.81 -5.14 -3.57
C ASN A 51 1.19 -5.72 -4.85
N SER A 52 1.88 -6.70 -5.45
CA SER A 52 1.37 -7.47 -6.59
C SER A 52 0.12 -8.28 -6.25
N ASN A 53 -0.55 -8.75 -7.28
CA ASN A 53 -1.76 -9.57 -7.18
C ASN A 53 -1.50 -10.94 -6.51
N GLY A 54 -2.58 -11.63 -6.13
CA GLY A 54 -2.54 -13.00 -5.62
C GLY A 54 -2.37 -13.15 -4.11
N ARG A 55 -1.97 -12.09 -3.39
CA ARG A 55 -1.68 -12.14 -1.94
C ARG A 55 -2.53 -11.21 -1.08
N TYR A 56 -3.51 -10.52 -1.65
CA TYR A 56 -4.42 -9.58 -0.97
C TYR A 56 -3.71 -8.36 -0.35
N GLY A 57 -4.50 -7.35 0.02
CA GLY A 57 -4.01 -6.20 0.77
C GLY A 57 -3.59 -6.56 2.20
N GLN A 58 -2.55 -5.90 2.69
CA GLN A 58 -1.90 -6.12 3.98
C GLN A 58 -2.12 -4.96 4.95
N GLY A 59 -3.25 -4.25 4.82
CA GLY A 59 -3.48 -2.99 5.54
C GLY A 59 -3.42 -3.08 7.06
N ALA A 60 -3.90 -4.17 7.65
CA ALA A 60 -3.81 -4.39 9.11
C ALA A 60 -2.36 -4.53 9.57
N LEU A 61 -1.57 -5.39 8.91
CA LEU A 61 -0.15 -5.54 9.21
C LEU A 61 0.61 -4.21 9.06
N ILE A 62 0.33 -3.45 8.00
CA ILE A 62 0.96 -2.14 7.80
C ILE A 62 0.56 -1.19 8.93
N ARG A 63 -0.73 -0.99 9.21
CA ARG A 63 -1.20 -0.01 10.21
C ARG A 63 -0.85 -0.37 11.64
N GLU A 64 -0.95 -1.64 12.01
CA GLU A 64 -0.90 -2.08 13.40
C GLU A 64 0.49 -2.57 13.83
N ARG A 65 1.34 -2.97 12.88
CA ARG A 65 2.64 -3.58 13.19
C ARG A 65 3.81 -2.82 12.60
N PHE A 66 3.77 -2.43 11.33
CA PHE A 66 4.95 -1.89 10.65
C PHE A 66 5.01 -0.37 10.71
N ARG A 67 3.92 0.34 10.39
CA ARG A 67 3.84 1.80 10.47
C ARG A 67 4.29 2.35 11.84
N PRO A 68 3.83 1.82 12.99
CA PRO A 68 4.23 2.34 14.31
C PRO A 68 5.69 2.05 14.71
N ARG A 69 6.43 1.30 13.90
CA ARG A 69 7.86 1.03 14.13
C ARG A 69 8.77 1.85 13.23
N VAL A 70 8.23 2.33 12.11
CA VAL A 70 8.94 3.19 11.15
C VAL A 70 8.77 4.66 11.52
N LEU A 71 7.57 5.02 12.01
CA LEU A 71 7.27 6.31 12.63
C LEU A 71 7.64 6.27 14.12
#